data_AF-A0A351J5F1-F1
#
_entry.id   AF-A0A351J5F1-F1
#
_cell.length_a   1.000
_cell.length_b   1.000
_cell.length_c   1.000
_cell.angle_alpha   90.00
_cell.angle_beta   90.00
_cell.angle_gamma   90.00
#
_symmetry.space_group_name_H-M   'P 1'
#
loop_
_entity.id
_entity.type
_entity.pdbx_description
1 polymer ?
#
loop_
_entity_poly.entity_id
_entity_poly.type
_entity_poly.pdbx_seq_one_letter_code
_entity_poly.pdbx_strand_id
1 'polypeptide(L)'
;MKECVLTEDKICNNCGECFKCDVDPSKICDNCGACIGLDADYRAIEVTEILWQQEGPETSKPALKPFKSPGKSLQRPRLTKKSSAEVYTLKSK
;
A
#
# COMPACT_ATOMS: atom_id res chain seq x y z
N MET A 1 7.11 -10.08 23.95
CA MET A 1 7.81 -8.81 23.68
C MET A 1 7.30 -8.31 22.34
N LYS A 2 6.99 -7.02 22.18
CA LYS A 2 6.47 -6.47 20.91
C LYS A 2 7.60 -5.88 20.08
N GLU A 3 7.60 -6.15 18.79
CA GLU A 3 8.54 -5.57 17.82
C GLU A 3 8.14 -4.13 17.47
N CYS A 4 9.12 -3.35 16.99
CA CYS A 4 8.93 -1.99 16.53
C CYS A 4 8.26 -2.00 15.15
N VAL A 5 7.22 -1.19 14.97
CA VAL A 5 6.52 -1.07 13.67
C VAL A 5 7.33 -0.32 12.61
N LEU A 6 8.26 0.55 13.02
CA LEU A 6 9.08 1.35 12.12
C LEU A 6 10.39 0.69 11.71
N THR A 7 10.86 -0.30 12.47
CA THR A 7 12.18 -0.89 12.26
C THR A 7 12.11 -2.37 12.54
N GLU A 8 12.32 -3.17 11.49
CA GLU A 8 12.49 -4.61 11.59
C GLU A 8 13.67 -4.92 12.55
N ASP A 9 13.60 -6.04 13.26
CA ASP A 9 14.60 -6.50 14.24
C ASP A 9 14.80 -5.65 15.51
N LYS A 10 14.01 -4.58 15.69
CA LYS A 10 14.06 -3.75 16.90
C LYS A 10 12.91 -4.08 17.84
N ILE A 11 13.21 -4.26 19.12
CA ILE A 11 12.19 -4.39 20.16
C ILE A 11 11.62 -3.00 20.50
N CYS A 12 10.30 -2.91 20.63
CA CYS A 12 9.65 -1.66 21.00
C CYS A 12 10.03 -1.22 22.42
N ASN A 13 10.58 -0.02 22.54
CA ASN A 13 10.96 0.62 23.81
C ASN A 13 10.04 1.79 24.18
N ASN A 14 8.87 1.91 23.55
CA ASN A 14 7.90 3.00 23.73
C ASN A 14 8.48 4.41 23.48
N CYS A 15 9.36 4.59 22.48
CA CYS A 15 9.92 5.90 22.11
C CYS A 15 8.88 6.91 21.60
N GLY A 16 7.74 6.45 21.08
CA GLY A 16 6.67 7.30 20.56
C GLY A 16 6.93 7.89 19.15
N GLU A 17 8.01 7.50 18.48
CA GLU A 17 8.34 7.98 17.13
C GLU A 17 7.28 7.60 16.09
N CYS A 18 6.66 6.44 16.23
CA CYS A 18 5.57 5.99 15.34
C CYS A 18 4.30 6.85 15.41
N PHE A 19 4.20 7.78 16.36
CA PHE A 19 3.10 8.75 16.44
C PHE A 19 3.44 10.12 15.86
N LYS A 20 4.66 10.34 15.39
CA LYS A 20 5.06 11.63 14.79
C LYS A 20 4.73 11.66 13.30
N CYS A 21 4.48 12.85 12.76
CA CYS A 21 4.29 13.02 11.31
C CYS A 21 5.65 13.00 10.60
N ASP A 22 5.75 12.25 9.49
CA ASP A 22 6.96 12.17 8.67
C ASP A 22 7.28 13.49 7.94
N VAL A 23 6.26 14.32 7.68
CA VAL A 23 6.42 15.63 7.04
C VAL A 23 6.77 16.72 8.06
N ASP A 24 6.17 16.67 9.25
CA ASP A 24 6.34 17.65 10.31
C ASP A 24 6.59 16.96 11.67
N PRO A 25 7.86 16.79 12.08
CA PRO A 25 8.23 16.09 13.32
C PRO A 25 7.67 16.73 14.61
N SER A 26 7.18 17.98 14.52
CA SER A 26 6.55 18.70 15.64
C SER A 26 5.10 18.30 15.86
N LYS A 27 4.44 17.71 14.86
CA LYS A 27 3.04 17.25 14.93
C LYS A 27 2.92 15.77 15.30
N ILE A 28 1.82 15.45 15.98
CA ILE A 28 1.32 14.09 16.11
C ILE A 28 0.62 13.72 14.80
N CYS A 29 0.88 12.51 14.29
CA CYS A 29 0.26 11.98 13.09
C CYS A 29 -1.25 11.83 13.31
N ASP A 30 -2.03 12.46 12.44
CA ASP A 30 -3.48 12.40 12.37
C ASP A 30 -3.97 11.52 11.20
N ASN A 31 -3.06 10.73 10.61
CA ASN A 31 -3.30 9.88 9.46
C ASN A 31 -3.80 10.63 8.20
N CYS A 32 -3.45 11.92 8.03
CA CYS A 32 -3.87 12.72 6.86
C CYS A 32 -3.34 12.21 5.50
N GLY A 33 -2.29 11.38 5.47
CA GLY A 33 -1.75 10.80 4.24
C GLY A 33 -0.91 11.75 3.38
N ALA A 34 -0.59 12.96 3.85
CA ALA A 34 0.27 13.89 3.10
C ALA A 34 1.69 13.34 2.85
N CYS A 35 2.21 12.49 3.75
CA CYS A 35 3.53 11.86 3.61
C CYS A 35 3.61 10.80 2.50
N ILE A 36 2.48 10.23 2.07
CA ILE A 36 2.46 9.17 1.04
C ILE A 36 2.23 9.70 -0.38
N GLY A 37 1.92 11.00 -0.52
CA GLY A 37 1.55 11.65 -1.77
C GLY A 37 0.08 11.39 -2.11
N LEU A 38 -0.77 12.39 -1.98
CA LEU A 38 -2.23 12.29 -2.18
C LEU A 38 -2.66 12.44 -3.66
N ASP A 39 -1.70 12.66 -4.57
CA ASP A 39 -2.02 13.00 -5.96
C ASP A 39 -2.56 11.79 -6.76
N ALA A 40 -2.52 10.57 -6.21
CA ALA A 40 -3.16 9.38 -6.77
C ALA A 40 -3.42 8.29 -5.72
N ASP A 41 -4.51 7.53 -5.89
CA ASP A 41 -4.83 6.35 -5.05
C ASP A 41 -3.78 5.23 -5.15
N TYR A 42 -2.99 5.24 -6.24
CA TYR A 42 -1.95 4.26 -6.52
C TYR A 42 -0.74 4.95 -7.14
N ARG A 43 0.46 4.47 -6.80
CA ARG A 43 1.67 4.82 -7.54
C ARG A 43 1.63 4.14 -8.90
N ALA A 44 1.69 4.93 -9.97
CA ALA A 44 1.75 4.44 -11.34
C ALA A 44 3.14 4.70 -11.93
N ILE A 45 3.62 3.78 -12.75
CA ILE A 45 4.78 3.98 -13.62
C ILE A 45 4.24 4.03 -15.04
N GLU A 46 4.50 5.13 -15.74
CA GLU A 46 4.12 5.27 -17.15
C GLU A 46 5.04 4.41 -18.02
N VAL A 47 4.45 3.61 -18.91
CA VAL A 47 5.19 2.85 -19.92
C VAL A 47 5.22 3.71 -21.18
N THR A 48 6.39 4.24 -21.51
CA THR A 48 6.56 5.10 -22.70
C THR A 48 6.54 4.30 -24.00
N GLU A 49 7.22 3.16 -24.03
CA GLU A 49 7.36 2.32 -25.23
C GLU A 49 7.46 0.84 -24.88
N ILE A 50 7.04 -0.02 -25.82
CA ILE A 50 7.19 -1.47 -25.74
C ILE A 50 8.15 -1.91 -26.85
N LEU A 51 9.31 -2.44 -26.47
CA LEU A 51 10.28 -3.00 -27.41
C LEU A 51 9.94 -4.45 -27.72
N TRP A 52 9.68 -4.73 -28.99
CA TRP A 52 9.55 -6.10 -29.48
C TRP A 52 10.94 -6.67 -29.75
N GLN A 53 11.31 -7.75 -29.07
CA GLN A 53 12.56 -8.45 -29.35
C GLN A 53 12.35 -9.28 -30.63
N GLN A 54 13.03 -8.95 -31.73
CA GLN A 54 13.11 -9.86 -32.87
C GLN A 54 13.87 -11.11 -32.41
N GLU A 55 13.26 -12.28 -32.56
CA GLU A 55 13.95 -13.54 -32.31
C GLU A 55 15.14 -13.62 -33.28
N GLY A 56 16.35 -13.41 -32.77
CA GLY A 56 17.58 -13.79 -33.48
C GLY A 56 17.62 -15.31 -33.66
N PRO A 57 18.50 -15.83 -34.55
CA PRO A 57 18.62 -17.27 -34.76
C PRO A 57 18.80 -17.96 -33.40
N GLU A 58 17.92 -18.93 -33.16
CA GLU A 58 17.63 -19.83 -32.03
C GLU A 58 18.76 -20.25 -31.04
N THR A 59 19.99 -19.78 -31.16
CA THR A 59 21.16 -20.35 -30.47
C THR A 59 21.54 -19.66 -29.16
N SER A 60 20.78 -18.67 -28.67
CA SER A 60 21.05 -18.07 -27.36
C SER A 60 19.78 -17.61 -26.62
N LYS A 61 18.90 -18.54 -26.25
CA LYS A 61 17.82 -18.24 -25.28
C LYS A 61 18.32 -18.48 -23.84
N PRO A 62 18.61 -17.45 -23.02
CA PRO A 62 18.63 -17.63 -21.58
C PRO A 62 17.21 -17.97 -21.11
N ALA A 63 17.07 -19.05 -20.34
CA ALA A 63 15.78 -19.54 -19.85
C ALA A 63 15.14 -18.53 -18.89
N LEU A 64 14.26 -17.67 -19.41
CA LEU A 64 13.35 -16.87 -18.58
C LEU A 64 12.38 -17.83 -17.90
N LYS A 65 12.48 -17.92 -16.57
CA LYS A 65 11.56 -18.75 -15.77
C LYS A 65 10.15 -18.17 -15.86
N PRO A 66 9.10 -19.01 -15.96
CA PRO A 66 7.72 -18.53 -15.91
C PRO A 66 7.47 -17.72 -14.65
N PHE A 67 6.99 -16.48 -14.81
CA PHE A 67 6.51 -15.68 -13.69
C PHE A 67 5.24 -16.34 -13.14
N LYS A 68 5.37 -17.07 -12.04
CA LYS A 68 4.21 -17.61 -11.31
C LYS A 68 3.58 -16.46 -10.53
N SER A 69 2.58 -15.81 -11.12
CA SER A 69 1.71 -14.92 -10.38
C SER A 69 1.08 -15.71 -9.21
N PRO A 70 1.25 -15.28 -7.95
CA PRO A 70 0.49 -15.86 -6.85
C PRO A 70 -0.98 -15.46 -7.06
N GLY A 71 -1.73 -16.34 -7.72
CA GLY A 71 -3.16 -16.21 -7.89
C GLY A 71 -3.86 -16.24 -6.55
N LYS A 72 -4.10 -15.08 -5.96
CA LYS A 72 -5.20 -14.86 -5.03
C LYS A 72 -6.00 -13.70 -5.56
N SER A 73 -7.03 -14.02 -6.33
CA SER A 73 -8.15 -13.13 -6.59
C SER A 73 -8.75 -12.75 -5.23
N LEU A 74 -8.29 -11.65 -4.63
CA LEU A 74 -8.99 -11.02 -3.52
C LEU A 74 -10.30 -10.51 -4.10
N GLN A 75 -11.35 -11.33 -4.01
CA GLN A 75 -12.71 -10.88 -4.23
C GLN A 75 -13.00 -9.85 -3.15
N ARG A 76 -12.83 -8.58 -3.52
CA ARG A 76 -13.20 -7.45 -2.66
C ARG A 76 -14.68 -7.61 -2.34
N PRO A 77 -15.08 -7.62 -1.06
CA PRO A 77 -16.49 -7.66 -0.72
C PRO A 77 -17.19 -6.48 -1.40
N ARG A 78 -18.31 -6.76 -2.06
CA ARG A 78 -19.16 -5.73 -2.66
C ARG A 78 -19.70 -4.88 -1.52
N LEU A 79 -19.28 -3.61 -1.43
CA LEU A 79 -19.94 -2.65 -0.55
C LEU A 79 -21.40 -2.52 -1.02
N THR A 80 -22.31 -3.12 -0.26
CA THR A 80 -23.73 -2.83 -0.39
C THR A 80 -23.96 -1.46 0.24
N LYS A 81 -24.61 -0.56 -0.50
CA LYS A 81 -24.97 0.76 0.02
C LYS A 81 -25.90 0.53 1.22
N LYS A 82 -25.41 0.74 2.44
CA LYS A 82 -26.31 0.89 3.59
C LYS A 82 -27.10 2.18 3.38
N SER A 83 -28.41 2.07 3.49
CA SER A 83 -29.34 3.20 3.45
C SER A 83 -28.94 4.23 4.50
N SER A 84 -29.17 5.50 4.18
CA SER A 84 -28.76 6.69 4.94
C SER A 84 -29.41 6.86 6.33
N ALA A 85 -30.00 5.80 6.90
CA ALA A 85 -30.78 5.82 8.13
C ALA A 85 -30.10 5.17 9.36
N GLU A 86 -28.91 4.55 9.21
CA GLU A 86 -28.16 3.95 10.34
C GLU A 86 -27.06 4.88 10.91
N VAL A 87 -26.93 6.09 10.39
CA VAL A 87 -26.11 7.16 10.99
C VAL A 87 -27.09 8.02 11.80
N TYR A 88 -26.77 8.33 13.06
CA TYR A 88 -27.57 9.11 14.02
C TYR A 88 -28.59 8.33 14.88
N THR A 89 -28.06 7.63 15.89
CA THR A 89 -28.66 7.71 17.23
C THR A 89 -27.61 8.15 18.25
N LEU A 90 -27.28 9.44 18.22
CA LEU A 90 -26.97 10.17 19.45
C LEU A 90 -28.31 10.61 20.03
N LYS A 91 -28.75 9.99 21.12
CA LYS A 91 -29.75 10.59 21.99
C LYS A 91 -29.40 10.30 23.45
N SER A 92 -29.13 11.41 24.13
CA SER A 92 -28.80 11.58 25.53
C SER A 92 -29.68 10.78 26.47
N LYS A 93 -29.08 10.27 27.55
CA LYS A 93 -29.66 10.35 28.89
C LYS A 93 -28.56 10.39 29.94
#